data_AF-A0A836SER0-F1
#
_entry.id   AF-A0A836SER0-F1
#
_cell.length_a   1.000
_cell.length_b   1.000
_cell.length_c   1.000
_cell.angle_alpha   90.00
_cell.angle_beta   90.00
_cell.angle_gamma   90.00
#
_symmetry.space_group_name_H-M   'P 1'
#
loop_
_entity.id
_entity.type
_entity.pdbx_description
1 polymer ?
#
loop_
_entity_poly.entity_id
_entity_poly.type
_entity_poly.pdbx_seq_one_letter_code
_entity_poly.pdbx_strand_id
1 'polypeptide(L)'
;KGKHLAEVVHFGDQQVFANATTYTCLLFLNKQEQEYFHFVKAHHLSAWQNDSKTGIPEDIESDKLTNDEWHFVIGAGKPLFERLNHMPIKLENITSKIFQGLVTGADAVFIMEKLSEKAYQSAITGKTYHIEAELMHPLCKGSVNLKRYHIINVKKSILFPYHLKDGTAKLLSLSELQQHFPKAWAYLLKNQSQLEAREAGKWQHEKWYAFGRSQNLSEMEQEKILTPSISNQASFTFDKSHYYFVGSGGGGGGGYGILLKEQYRSLSYFYLLGLLNSKLLDWFIKQISSPFRGGYYSYNRQYFEPIPIRTIDFDNPTDKANHDQLVEWVEQMLALNKQRAANNDPHTQKIIERRIEATDKQIDQLVYRLYDLTKKEIEIVEKKGDC
;
A
#
# COMPACT_ATOMS: atom_id res chain seq x y z
N LYS A 1 -33.57 -12.72 8.34
CA LYS A 1 -33.44 -11.77 7.21
C LYS A 1 -34.20 -10.53 7.62
N GLY A 2 -33.53 -9.40 7.75
CA GLY A 2 -34.12 -8.24 8.38
C GLY A 2 -33.50 -6.99 7.81
N LYS A 3 -34.23 -6.32 6.91
CA LYS A 3 -33.89 -4.98 6.43
C LYS A 3 -34.23 -3.97 7.53
N HIS A 4 -33.58 -4.07 8.67
CA HIS A 4 -33.93 -3.29 9.87
C HIS A 4 -33.14 -1.98 9.96
N LEU A 5 -32.16 -1.78 9.08
CA LEU A 5 -31.37 -0.55 9.07
C LEU A 5 -32.26 0.61 8.60
N ALA A 6 -32.37 1.64 9.43
CA ALA A 6 -33.14 2.84 9.11
C ALA A 6 -32.24 4.00 8.77
N GLU A 7 -31.12 4.16 9.50
CA GLU A 7 -30.18 5.25 9.25
C GLU A 7 -28.75 4.88 9.66
N VAL A 8 -27.78 5.41 8.92
CA VAL A 8 -26.35 5.39 9.27
C VAL A 8 -25.80 6.80 9.18
N VAL A 9 -25.19 7.28 10.26
CA VAL A 9 -24.41 8.53 10.27
C VAL A 9 -22.94 8.19 10.38
N HIS A 10 -22.17 8.48 9.34
CA HIS A 10 -20.75 8.18 9.26
C HIS A 10 -19.90 9.44 9.47
N PHE A 11 -19.06 9.46 10.51
CA PHE A 11 -18.23 10.62 10.86
C PHE A 11 -16.85 10.66 10.19
N GLY A 12 -16.50 9.66 9.39
CA GLY A 12 -15.21 9.64 8.70
C GLY A 12 -14.05 9.56 9.69
N ASP A 13 -13.10 10.49 9.59
CA ASP A 13 -11.94 10.62 10.49
C ASP A 13 -12.16 11.63 11.64
N GLN A 14 -13.37 12.20 11.75
CA GLN A 14 -13.71 13.17 12.80
C GLN A 14 -13.68 12.52 14.18
N GLN A 15 -13.05 13.20 15.14
CA GLN A 15 -12.88 12.70 16.50
C GLN A 15 -14.08 13.09 17.37
N VAL A 16 -15.03 12.17 17.54
CA VAL A 16 -16.23 12.38 18.36
C VAL A 16 -15.90 12.43 19.86
N PHE A 17 -14.90 11.67 20.30
CA PHE A 17 -14.49 11.58 21.70
C PHE A 17 -13.12 12.22 21.91
N ALA A 18 -13.03 13.19 22.82
CA ALA A 18 -11.79 13.94 23.07
C ALA A 18 -10.61 13.06 23.51
N ASN A 19 -10.87 11.96 24.21
CA ASN A 19 -9.86 11.10 24.84
C ASN A 19 -9.65 9.75 24.14
N ALA A 20 -10.30 9.51 23.00
CA ALA A 20 -10.20 8.23 22.30
C ALA A 20 -10.05 8.44 20.79
N THR A 21 -8.95 7.93 20.22
CA THR A 21 -8.77 7.91 18.77
C THR A 21 -9.56 6.76 18.17
N THR A 22 -10.81 7.04 17.81
CA THR A 22 -11.77 6.05 17.29
C THR A 22 -12.45 6.60 16.04
N TYR A 23 -12.81 5.69 15.13
CA TYR A 23 -13.64 5.99 13.97
C TYR A 23 -15.06 5.54 14.30
N THR A 24 -16.00 6.48 14.25
CA THR A 24 -17.35 6.29 14.78
C THR A 24 -18.39 6.39 13.66
N CYS A 25 -19.41 5.55 13.74
CA CYS A 25 -20.68 5.78 13.07
C CYS A 25 -21.83 5.58 14.07
N LEU A 26 -22.98 6.19 13.79
CA LEU A 26 -24.24 5.87 14.45
C LEU A 26 -25.04 4.94 13.56
N LEU A 27 -25.60 3.89 14.15
CA LEU A 27 -26.42 2.91 13.47
C LEU A 27 -27.82 2.91 14.11
N PHE A 28 -28.84 3.26 13.33
CA PHE A 28 -30.23 3.30 13.80
C PHE A 28 -31.01 2.15 13.18
N LEU A 29 -31.68 1.38 14.04
CA LEU A 29 -32.42 0.19 13.64
C LEU A 29 -33.92 0.36 13.94
N ASN A 30 -34.76 -0.11 13.02
CA ASN A 30 -36.21 -0.18 13.17
C ASN A 30 -36.66 -1.66 13.19
N LYS A 31 -37.66 -1.96 14.02
CA LYS A 31 -38.28 -3.29 14.07
C LYS A 31 -38.99 -3.65 12.77
N GLN A 32 -39.53 -2.65 12.06
CA GLN A 32 -40.15 -2.84 10.76
C GLN A 32 -39.09 -2.96 9.66
N GLU A 33 -39.41 -3.73 8.63
CA GLU A 33 -38.60 -3.83 7.43
C GLU A 33 -38.54 -2.48 6.69
N GLN A 34 -37.35 -2.10 6.24
CA GLN A 34 -37.02 -0.88 5.53
C GLN A 34 -36.60 -1.24 4.12
N GLU A 35 -37.32 -0.77 3.09
CA GLU A 35 -36.90 -0.97 1.70
C GLU A 35 -35.65 -0.15 1.36
N TYR A 36 -35.54 1.03 1.98
CA TYR A 36 -34.41 1.95 1.90
C TYR A 36 -33.97 2.37 3.30
N PHE A 37 -32.69 2.70 3.47
CA PHE A 37 -32.18 3.34 4.67
C PHE A 37 -31.48 4.65 4.33
N HIS A 38 -31.46 5.56 5.30
CA HIS A 38 -30.86 6.87 5.15
C HIS A 38 -29.36 6.83 5.46
N PHE A 39 -28.51 7.23 4.53
CA PHE A 39 -27.08 7.36 4.79
C PHE A 39 -26.68 8.84 4.84
N VAL A 40 -25.97 9.22 5.91
CA VAL A 40 -25.47 10.58 6.12
C VAL A 40 -23.96 10.53 6.32
N LYS A 41 -23.21 11.19 5.43
CA LYS A 41 -21.78 11.46 5.66
C LYS A 41 -21.62 12.82 6.33
N ALA A 42 -21.21 12.82 7.61
CA ALA A 42 -21.05 14.03 8.41
C ALA A 42 -19.61 14.57 8.28
N HIS A 43 -19.36 15.39 7.25
CA HIS A 43 -18.04 15.94 6.95
C HIS A 43 -17.50 16.85 8.06
N HIS A 44 -18.39 17.51 8.81
CA HIS A 44 -18.05 18.41 9.90
C HIS A 44 -18.90 18.11 11.13
N LEU A 45 -18.27 17.55 12.17
CA LEU A 45 -18.96 17.13 13.40
C LEU A 45 -19.72 18.28 14.06
N SER A 46 -19.11 19.48 14.15
CA SER A 46 -19.75 20.64 14.78
C SER A 46 -20.95 21.16 13.98
N ALA A 47 -20.89 21.13 12.65
CA ALA A 47 -22.03 21.50 11.82
C ALA A 47 -23.18 20.50 11.99
N TRP A 48 -22.86 19.19 11.96
CA TRP A 48 -23.84 18.12 12.16
C TRP A 48 -24.49 18.15 13.55
N GLN A 49 -23.74 18.48 14.60
CA GLN A 49 -24.28 18.64 15.95
C GLN A 49 -25.27 19.81 16.07
N ASN A 50 -25.04 20.88 15.30
CA ASN A 50 -25.91 22.07 15.30
C ASN A 50 -27.14 21.90 14.41
N ASP A 51 -27.04 21.11 13.35
CA ASP A 51 -28.15 20.73 12.49
C ASP A 51 -27.90 19.33 11.92
N SER A 52 -28.66 18.35 12.44
CA SER A 52 -28.56 16.93 12.07
C SER A 52 -28.86 16.66 10.59
N LYS A 53 -29.27 17.68 9.82
CA LYS A 53 -29.47 17.62 8.35
C LYS A 53 -28.25 18.02 7.53
N THR A 54 -27.14 18.45 8.13
CA THR A 54 -25.97 19.01 7.40
C THR A 54 -25.01 18.00 6.77
N GLY A 55 -25.44 16.77 6.52
CA GLY A 55 -24.68 15.82 5.69
C GLY A 55 -25.17 15.79 4.24
N ILE A 56 -24.57 14.93 3.40
CA ILE A 56 -25.16 14.55 2.11
C ILE A 56 -26.08 13.36 2.38
N PRO A 57 -27.41 13.56 2.50
CA PRO A 57 -28.34 12.46 2.64
C PRO A 57 -28.50 11.72 1.32
N GLU A 58 -28.45 10.39 1.35
CA GLU A 58 -28.89 9.57 0.23
C GLU A 58 -29.63 8.35 0.75
N ASP A 59 -30.78 8.06 0.16
CA ASP A 59 -31.53 6.85 0.44
C ASP A 59 -30.93 5.69 -0.36
N ILE A 60 -30.55 4.63 0.34
CA ILE A 60 -29.88 3.46 -0.23
C ILE A 60 -30.79 2.25 -0.08
N GLU A 61 -30.98 1.51 -1.17
CA GLU A 61 -31.73 0.25 -1.15
C GLU A 61 -31.13 -0.72 -0.15
N SER A 62 -31.94 -1.22 0.77
CA SER A 62 -31.52 -2.18 1.79
C SER A 62 -31.03 -3.50 1.20
N ASP A 63 -31.37 -3.83 -0.05
CA ASP A 63 -30.85 -5.01 -0.75
C ASP A 63 -29.36 -4.88 -1.10
N LYS A 64 -28.78 -3.68 -1.04
CA LYS A 64 -27.32 -3.46 -1.14
C LYS A 64 -26.57 -3.87 0.13
N LEU A 65 -27.26 -4.13 1.24
CA LEU A 65 -26.66 -4.60 2.48
C LEU A 65 -26.46 -6.12 2.42
N THR A 66 -25.32 -6.54 1.89
CA THR A 66 -24.94 -7.96 1.84
C THR A 66 -24.13 -8.37 3.07
N ASN A 67 -23.65 -9.62 3.08
CA ASN A 67 -22.68 -10.09 4.09
C ASN A 67 -21.26 -9.56 3.86
N ASP A 68 -21.02 -8.87 2.73
CA ASP A 68 -19.74 -8.27 2.39
C ASP A 68 -19.59 -6.89 3.07
N GLU A 69 -18.39 -6.30 3.00
CA GLU A 69 -18.13 -4.96 3.54
C GLU A 69 -19.04 -3.90 2.88
N TRP A 70 -19.63 -3.02 3.68
CA TRP A 70 -20.49 -1.96 3.19
C TRP A 70 -19.68 -0.72 2.83
N HIS A 71 -19.72 -0.32 1.56
CA HIS A 71 -19.13 0.93 1.08
C HIS A 71 -20.23 1.83 0.51
N PHE A 72 -20.51 2.91 1.22
CA PHE A 72 -21.54 3.87 0.82
C PHE A 72 -20.90 5.04 0.07
N VAL A 73 -20.90 4.92 -1.26
CA VAL A 73 -20.48 6.01 -2.16
C VAL A 73 -21.71 6.82 -2.54
N ILE A 74 -21.70 8.09 -2.16
CA ILE A 74 -22.84 9.01 -2.30
C ILE A 74 -22.47 10.25 -3.12
N GLY A 75 -23.50 10.96 -3.59
CA GLY A 75 -23.34 12.26 -4.25
C GLY A 75 -22.86 12.18 -5.69
N ALA A 76 -22.29 13.28 -6.20
CA ALA A 76 -22.02 13.47 -7.63
C ALA A 76 -21.04 12.44 -8.23
N GLY A 77 -20.18 11.83 -7.42
CA GLY A 77 -19.21 10.82 -7.84
C GLY A 77 -19.78 9.41 -8.00
N LYS A 78 -20.98 9.13 -7.48
CA LYS A 78 -21.57 7.78 -7.46
C LYS A 78 -21.68 7.13 -8.85
N PRO A 79 -22.18 7.81 -9.91
CA PRO A 79 -22.27 7.18 -11.24
C PRO A 79 -20.91 6.78 -11.81
N LEU A 80 -19.87 7.60 -11.58
CA LEU A 80 -18.50 7.29 -11.99
C LEU A 80 -17.97 6.09 -11.21
N PHE A 81 -18.14 6.08 -9.88
CA PHE A 81 -17.74 4.97 -9.03
C PHE A 81 -18.41 3.66 -9.47
N GLU A 82 -19.74 3.67 -9.66
CA GLU A 82 -20.48 2.48 -10.10
C GLU A 82 -19.97 2.01 -11.47
N ARG A 83 -19.76 2.89 -12.44
CA ARG A 83 -19.21 2.51 -13.76
C ARG A 83 -17.84 1.82 -13.63
N LEU A 84 -16.93 2.40 -12.85
CA LEU A 84 -15.61 1.85 -12.58
C LEU A 84 -15.70 0.53 -11.81
N ASN A 85 -16.60 0.44 -10.83
CA ASN A 85 -16.80 -0.75 -10.03
C ASN A 85 -17.35 -1.94 -10.85
N HIS A 86 -18.13 -1.68 -11.90
CA HIS A 86 -18.64 -2.72 -12.81
C HIS A 86 -17.64 -3.13 -13.91
N MET A 87 -16.47 -2.50 -14.00
CA MET A 87 -15.45 -2.95 -14.95
C MET A 87 -15.04 -4.40 -14.66
N PRO A 88 -14.95 -5.27 -15.69
CA PRO A 88 -14.82 -6.72 -15.52
C PRO A 88 -13.45 -7.15 -15.02
N ILE A 89 -12.41 -6.35 -15.28
CA ILE A 89 -11.04 -6.67 -14.88
C ILE A 89 -10.64 -5.78 -13.70
N LYS A 90 -10.31 -6.43 -12.60
CA LYS A 90 -9.76 -5.86 -11.36
C LYS A 90 -8.28 -6.19 -11.23
N LEU A 91 -7.59 -5.50 -10.33
CA LEU A 91 -6.17 -5.72 -10.06
C LEU A 91 -5.88 -7.18 -9.66
N GLU A 92 -6.74 -7.77 -8.83
CA GLU A 92 -6.63 -9.19 -8.46
C GLU A 92 -6.69 -10.16 -9.66
N ASN A 93 -7.36 -9.79 -10.75
CA ASN A 93 -7.48 -10.67 -11.91
C ASN A 93 -6.18 -10.74 -12.72
N ILE A 94 -5.37 -9.67 -12.71
CA ILE A 94 -4.11 -9.58 -13.48
C ILE A 94 -2.86 -9.89 -12.66
N THR A 95 -3.00 -10.00 -11.33
CA THR A 95 -1.88 -10.23 -10.41
C THR A 95 -1.75 -11.70 -10.03
N SER A 96 -0.52 -12.23 -10.07
CA SER A 96 -0.23 -13.59 -9.60
C SER A 96 -0.20 -13.62 -8.08
N LYS A 97 0.24 -12.53 -7.46
CA LYS A 97 0.31 -12.40 -6.02
C LYS A 97 0.28 -10.94 -5.59
N ILE A 98 -0.53 -10.67 -4.57
CA ILE A 98 -0.45 -9.48 -3.73
C ILE A 98 -0.07 -9.95 -2.33
N PHE A 99 1.10 -9.54 -1.85
CA PHE A 99 1.68 -10.10 -0.64
C PHE A 99 2.13 -9.05 0.36
N GLN A 100 1.89 -9.31 1.64
CA GLN A 100 2.43 -8.48 2.71
C GLN A 100 3.95 -8.69 2.87
N GLY A 101 4.60 -7.70 3.47
CA GLY A 101 6.00 -7.80 3.85
C GLY A 101 6.26 -8.82 4.96
N LEU A 102 7.55 -8.93 5.29
CA LEU A 102 8.10 -9.87 6.26
C LEU A 102 7.55 -9.63 7.66
N VAL A 103 7.31 -10.71 8.40
CA VAL A 103 6.93 -10.69 9.82
C VAL A 103 7.99 -11.44 10.60
N THR A 104 8.93 -10.68 11.15
CA THR A 104 10.12 -11.23 11.81
C THR A 104 9.79 -11.80 13.20
N GLY A 105 8.75 -11.28 13.86
CA GLY A 105 8.43 -11.58 15.26
C GLY A 105 9.43 -10.99 16.27
N ALA A 106 10.52 -10.37 15.83
CA ALA A 106 11.53 -9.71 16.66
C ALA A 106 12.24 -8.59 15.87
N ASP A 107 11.48 -7.60 15.42
CA ASP A 107 11.99 -6.50 14.58
C ASP A 107 13.22 -5.81 15.20
N ALA A 108 13.23 -5.64 16.52
CA ALA A 108 14.35 -5.04 17.25
C ALA A 108 15.68 -5.83 17.17
N VAL A 109 15.61 -7.14 16.87
CA VAL A 109 16.79 -7.99 16.67
C VAL A 109 17.16 -8.04 15.19
N PHE A 110 16.19 -8.29 14.31
CA PHE A 110 16.48 -8.52 12.89
C PHE A 110 16.65 -7.24 12.07
N ILE A 111 16.12 -6.11 12.51
CA ILE A 111 16.20 -4.84 11.78
C ILE A 111 17.22 -3.93 12.46
N MET A 112 18.22 -3.54 11.68
CA MET A 112 19.35 -2.72 12.13
C MET A 112 19.48 -1.48 11.26
N GLU A 113 20.10 -0.42 11.80
CA GLU A 113 20.46 0.76 11.01
C GLU A 113 21.81 0.53 10.32
N LYS A 114 21.87 0.76 9.01
CA LYS A 114 23.08 0.62 8.21
C LYS A 114 23.96 1.85 8.37
N LEU A 115 25.15 1.67 8.93
CA LEU A 115 26.15 2.72 9.12
C LEU A 115 27.17 2.76 7.98
N SER A 116 27.50 1.59 7.43
CA SER A 116 28.38 1.44 6.26
C SER A 116 28.06 0.17 5.49
N GLU A 117 28.88 -0.23 4.52
CA GLU A 117 28.67 -1.45 3.73
C GLU A 117 28.49 -2.71 4.58
N LYS A 118 29.23 -2.83 5.69
CA LYS A 118 29.26 -4.03 6.54
C LYS A 118 28.99 -3.75 8.02
N ALA A 119 28.77 -2.50 8.41
CA ALA A 119 28.54 -2.12 9.82
C ALA A 119 27.09 -1.70 10.06
N TYR A 120 26.50 -2.27 11.11
CA TYR A 120 25.08 -2.13 11.42
C TYR A 120 24.87 -1.86 12.92
N GLN A 121 24.02 -0.89 13.25
CA GLN A 121 23.67 -0.57 14.63
C GLN A 121 22.44 -1.37 15.07
N SER A 122 22.59 -2.14 16.15
CA SER A 122 21.51 -2.86 16.80
C SER A 122 20.77 -1.95 17.77
N ALA A 123 19.45 -1.80 17.60
CA ALA A 123 18.63 -1.03 18.55
C ALA A 123 18.54 -1.72 19.92
N ILE A 124 18.45 -3.05 19.94
CA ILE A 124 18.28 -3.81 21.19
C ILE A 124 19.54 -3.85 22.05
N THR A 125 20.73 -3.86 21.45
CA THR A 125 21.98 -3.86 22.23
C THR A 125 22.68 -2.50 22.29
N GLY A 126 22.24 -1.51 21.50
CA GLY A 126 22.88 -0.19 21.36
C GLY A 126 24.31 -0.22 20.79
N LYS A 127 24.74 -1.33 20.17
CA LYS A 127 26.11 -1.54 19.68
C LYS A 127 26.13 -1.70 18.16
N THR A 128 27.29 -1.39 17.59
CA THR A 128 27.59 -1.65 16.18
C THR A 128 28.16 -3.06 16.02
N TYR A 129 27.68 -3.77 15.00
CA TYR A 129 28.16 -5.09 14.61
C TYR A 129 28.61 -5.05 13.16
N HIS A 130 29.67 -5.81 12.87
CA HIS A 130 30.02 -6.14 11.50
C HIS A 130 29.33 -7.44 11.12
N ILE A 131 28.48 -7.43 10.11
CA ILE A 131 27.74 -8.60 9.66
C ILE A 131 28.06 -8.85 8.18
N GLU A 132 28.13 -10.11 7.80
CA GLU A 132 28.29 -10.56 6.42
C GLU A 132 27.18 -9.95 5.53
N ALA A 133 27.58 -9.29 4.45
CA ALA A 133 26.66 -8.49 3.64
C ALA A 133 25.63 -9.36 2.92
N GLU A 134 25.95 -10.64 2.65
CA GLU A 134 25.01 -11.58 2.00
C GLU A 134 23.74 -11.83 2.81
N LEU A 135 23.77 -11.65 4.14
CA LEU A 135 22.57 -11.81 4.99
C LEU A 135 21.89 -10.48 5.29
N MET A 136 22.38 -9.35 4.79
CA MET A 136 21.89 -8.03 5.14
C MET A 136 21.26 -7.32 3.94
N HIS A 137 19.93 -7.22 3.95
CA HIS A 137 19.19 -6.64 2.83
C HIS A 137 18.63 -5.25 3.18
N PRO A 138 18.70 -4.25 2.28
CA PRO A 138 18.05 -2.96 2.48
C PRO A 138 16.55 -3.09 2.75
N LEU A 139 16.05 -2.41 3.78
CA LEU A 139 14.69 -2.58 4.29
C LEU A 139 13.88 -1.28 4.24
N CYS A 140 12.75 -1.32 3.52
CA CYS A 140 11.74 -0.26 3.51
C CYS A 140 10.69 -0.46 4.62
N LYS A 141 10.20 0.66 5.19
CA LYS A 141 9.15 0.68 6.21
C LYS A 141 8.00 1.60 5.79
N GLY A 142 7.07 1.03 5.02
CA GLY A 142 5.83 1.68 4.58
C GLY A 142 6.05 3.08 4.02
N SER A 143 5.15 4.01 4.34
CA SER A 143 5.13 5.35 3.74
C SER A 143 6.28 6.25 4.17
N VAL A 144 7.13 5.82 5.11
CA VAL A 144 8.38 6.53 5.42
C VAL A 144 9.37 6.41 4.26
N ASN A 145 9.40 5.26 3.58
CA ASN A 145 10.33 4.99 2.48
C ASN A 145 9.63 4.90 1.12
N LEU A 146 8.48 4.22 1.06
CA LEU A 146 7.72 3.98 -0.15
C LEU A 146 6.91 5.21 -0.51
N LYS A 147 7.27 5.84 -1.62
CA LYS A 147 6.64 7.05 -2.15
C LYS A 147 6.21 6.81 -3.59
N ARG A 148 5.31 7.66 -4.08
CA ARG A 148 4.85 7.66 -5.47
C ARG A 148 6.04 7.73 -6.44
N TYR A 149 6.24 6.68 -7.24
CA TYR A 149 7.32 6.51 -8.22
C TYR A 149 8.76 6.47 -7.67
N HIS A 150 8.99 6.42 -6.35
CA HIS A 150 10.35 6.29 -5.83
C HIS A 150 10.43 5.79 -4.39
N ILE A 151 11.63 5.32 -4.02
CA ILE A 151 11.97 4.89 -2.67
C ILE A 151 13.00 5.88 -2.11
N ILE A 152 12.78 6.36 -0.89
CA ILE A 152 13.65 7.37 -0.25
C ILE A 152 14.19 6.90 1.10
N ASN A 153 15.33 7.45 1.51
CA ASN A 153 15.86 7.38 2.88
C ASN A 153 15.94 5.96 3.47
N VAL A 154 16.33 4.96 2.67
CA VAL A 154 16.50 3.59 3.14
C VAL A 154 17.77 3.47 3.96
N LYS A 155 17.63 3.67 5.27
CA LYS A 155 18.72 3.56 6.24
C LYS A 155 18.74 2.23 6.99
N LYS A 156 17.67 1.45 6.88
CA LYS A 156 17.53 0.18 7.61
C LYS A 156 17.95 -0.99 6.74
N SER A 157 18.45 -2.02 7.40
CA SER A 157 18.70 -3.32 6.79
C SER A 157 18.17 -4.43 7.68
N ILE A 158 17.74 -5.52 7.07
CA ILE A 158 17.25 -6.69 7.76
C ILE A 158 18.28 -7.81 7.66
N LEU A 159 18.57 -8.44 8.80
CA LEU A 159 19.29 -9.70 8.88
C LEU A 159 18.33 -10.81 8.46
N PHE A 160 18.60 -11.42 7.31
CA PHE A 160 17.78 -12.45 6.68
C PHE A 160 18.52 -13.80 6.78
N PRO A 161 18.22 -14.64 7.79
CA PRO A 161 18.94 -15.91 8.03
C PRO A 161 18.46 -17.04 7.11
N TYR A 162 18.15 -16.72 5.85
CA TYR A 162 17.62 -17.64 4.86
C TYR A 162 18.41 -17.52 3.58
N HIS A 163 18.52 -18.61 2.82
CA HIS A 163 18.94 -18.57 1.43
C HIS A 163 17.73 -18.84 0.52
N LEU A 164 17.69 -18.18 -0.63
CA LEU A 164 16.72 -18.52 -1.67
C LEU A 164 17.31 -19.62 -2.55
N LYS A 165 16.63 -20.75 -2.63
CA LYS A 165 16.98 -21.88 -3.50
C LYS A 165 15.72 -22.43 -4.14
N ASP A 166 15.75 -22.57 -5.47
CA ASP A 166 14.65 -23.10 -6.29
C ASP A 166 13.30 -22.39 -6.04
N GLY A 167 13.33 -21.06 -5.90
CA GLY A 167 12.14 -20.25 -5.60
C GLY A 167 11.59 -20.40 -4.18
N THR A 168 12.33 -21.06 -3.28
CA THR A 168 11.95 -21.27 -1.87
C THR A 168 12.98 -20.66 -0.92
N ALA A 169 12.52 -20.04 0.16
CA ALA A 169 13.39 -19.54 1.21
C ALA A 169 13.62 -20.65 2.24
N LYS A 170 14.87 -21.04 2.43
CA LYS A 170 15.25 -22.07 3.39
C LYS A 170 16.10 -21.44 4.48
N LEU A 171 15.71 -21.71 5.73
CA LEU A 171 16.45 -21.26 6.89
C LEU A 171 17.84 -21.88 6.85
N LEU A 172 18.88 -21.05 7.01
CA LEU A 172 20.25 -21.54 7.12
C LEU A 172 20.39 -22.44 8.35
N SER A 173 21.04 -23.58 8.19
CA SER A 173 21.36 -24.47 9.31
C SER A 173 22.40 -23.83 10.24
N LEU A 174 22.49 -24.36 11.47
CA LEU A 174 23.51 -23.93 12.43
C LEU A 174 24.93 -24.08 11.87
N SER A 175 25.21 -25.17 11.15
CA SER A 175 26.51 -25.39 10.53
C SER A 175 26.82 -24.34 9.46
N GLU A 176 25.85 -24.01 8.60
CA GLU A 176 26.02 -22.98 7.57
C GLU A 176 26.26 -21.60 8.20
N LEU A 177 25.47 -21.24 9.22
CA LEU A 177 25.67 -19.97 9.94
C LEU A 177 27.04 -19.92 10.62
N GLN A 178 27.48 -20.98 11.27
CA GLN A 178 28.78 -21.01 11.95
C GLN A 178 29.97 -20.96 11.00
N GLN A 179 29.90 -21.70 9.89
CA GLN A 179 31.01 -21.84 8.95
C GLN A 179 31.10 -20.67 7.96
N HIS A 180 29.97 -20.18 7.47
CA HIS A 180 29.93 -19.17 6.41
C HIS A 180 29.55 -17.77 6.91
N PHE A 181 28.80 -17.68 8.01
CA PHE A 181 28.30 -16.40 8.55
C PHE A 181 28.59 -16.22 10.05
N PRO A 182 29.84 -16.43 10.51
CA PRO A 182 30.17 -16.49 11.92
C PRO A 182 29.84 -15.20 12.69
N LYS A 183 29.85 -14.03 12.05
CA LYS A 183 29.53 -12.76 12.71
C LYS A 183 28.02 -12.57 12.89
N ALA A 184 27.23 -12.90 11.86
CA ALA A 184 25.79 -12.99 11.98
C ALA A 184 25.38 -13.98 13.08
N TRP A 185 26.02 -15.15 13.11
CA TRP A 185 25.77 -16.16 14.14
C TRP A 185 26.10 -15.65 15.56
N ALA A 186 27.26 -15.01 15.74
CA ALA A 186 27.63 -14.41 17.01
C ALA A 186 26.64 -13.33 17.47
N TYR A 187 26.11 -12.53 16.55
CA TYR A 187 25.06 -11.55 16.84
C TYR A 187 23.75 -12.22 17.26
N LEU A 188 23.30 -13.26 16.54
CA LEU A 188 22.08 -14.00 16.87
C LEU A 188 22.19 -14.66 18.25
N LEU A 189 23.31 -15.34 18.54
CA LEU A 189 23.56 -15.97 19.85
C LEU A 189 23.48 -14.96 21.00
N LYS A 190 24.05 -13.77 20.80
CA LYS A 190 24.01 -12.71 21.80
C LYS A 190 22.59 -12.23 22.12
N ASN A 191 21.66 -12.41 21.18
CA ASN A 191 20.24 -12.06 21.32
C ASN A 191 19.34 -13.29 21.50
N GLN A 192 19.90 -14.48 21.73
CA GLN A 192 19.14 -15.74 21.78
C GLN A 192 18.03 -15.69 22.84
N SER A 193 18.33 -15.20 24.04
CA SER A 193 17.33 -15.10 25.12
C SER A 193 16.11 -14.27 24.72
N GLN A 194 16.30 -13.20 23.95
CA GLN A 194 15.21 -12.34 23.45
C GLN A 194 14.41 -13.03 22.35
N LEU A 195 15.10 -13.77 21.47
CA LEU A 195 14.48 -14.51 20.38
C LEU A 195 13.67 -15.71 20.89
N GLU A 196 14.15 -16.41 21.92
CA GLU A 196 13.48 -17.54 22.56
C GLU A 196 12.29 -17.12 23.42
N ALA A 197 12.34 -15.92 24.03
CA ALA A 197 11.25 -15.39 24.85
C ALA A 197 9.98 -15.01 24.05
N ARG A 198 10.07 -14.97 22.71
CA ARG A 198 8.93 -14.68 21.83
C ARG A 198 7.76 -15.62 22.11
N GLU A 199 6.55 -15.07 21.96
CA GLU A 199 5.28 -15.80 22.16
C GLU A 199 5.23 -16.59 23.48
N ALA A 200 5.67 -15.95 24.58
CA ALA A 200 5.72 -16.56 25.91
C ALA A 200 6.58 -17.84 25.97
N GLY A 201 7.73 -17.84 25.29
CA GLY A 201 8.72 -18.93 25.35
C GLY A 201 8.51 -20.03 24.31
N LYS A 202 7.51 -19.95 23.42
CA LYS A 202 7.29 -20.96 22.37
C LYS A 202 8.45 -21.11 21.39
N TRP A 203 9.35 -20.13 21.35
CA TRP A 203 10.51 -20.10 20.48
C TRP A 203 11.76 -20.78 21.08
N GLN A 204 11.65 -21.41 22.25
CA GLN A 204 12.70 -22.24 22.86
C GLN A 204 12.85 -23.59 22.14
N HIS A 205 13.36 -23.55 20.91
CA HIS A 205 13.60 -24.73 20.07
C HIS A 205 14.79 -24.50 19.13
N GLU A 206 15.22 -25.51 18.39
CA GLU A 206 16.47 -25.49 17.61
C GLU A 206 16.50 -24.42 16.49
N LYS A 207 15.34 -23.91 16.07
CA LYS A 207 15.20 -22.84 15.05
C LYS A 207 14.83 -21.47 15.65
N TRP A 208 15.23 -21.18 16.88
CA TRP A 208 14.89 -19.94 17.60
C TRP A 208 15.31 -18.66 16.86
N TYR A 209 16.23 -18.74 15.89
CA TYR A 209 16.69 -17.62 15.06
C TYR A 209 15.87 -17.40 13.77
N ALA A 210 14.81 -18.18 13.54
CA ALA A 210 13.92 -17.97 12.40
C ALA A 210 12.97 -16.78 12.61
N PHE A 211 12.46 -16.22 11.52
CA PHE A 211 11.38 -15.24 11.53
C PHE A 211 10.09 -15.87 12.03
N GLY A 212 9.27 -15.03 12.68
CA GLY A 212 7.95 -15.36 13.20
C GLY A 212 7.03 -16.06 12.22
N ARG A 213 7.20 -15.76 10.93
CA ARG A 213 6.38 -16.25 9.83
C ARG A 213 7.26 -16.52 8.61
N SER A 214 7.00 -17.64 7.94
CA SER A 214 7.71 -18.06 6.72
C SER A 214 7.02 -17.62 5.43
N GLN A 215 5.86 -16.97 5.53
CA GLN A 215 5.13 -16.48 4.37
C GLN A 215 5.93 -15.39 3.63
N ASN A 216 5.89 -15.46 2.31
CA ASN A 216 6.41 -14.46 1.37
C ASN A 216 7.93 -14.21 1.41
N LEU A 217 8.71 -15.03 2.13
CA LEU A 217 10.17 -14.90 2.19
C LEU A 217 10.80 -14.93 0.79
N SER A 218 10.30 -15.80 -0.09
CA SER A 218 10.80 -15.99 -1.46
C SER A 218 10.43 -14.87 -2.44
N GLU A 219 9.49 -14.00 -2.06
CA GLU A 219 8.96 -12.96 -2.95
C GLU A 219 9.80 -11.68 -2.91
N MET A 220 10.69 -11.55 -1.93
CA MET A 220 11.47 -10.33 -1.72
C MET A 220 12.46 -10.06 -2.85
N GLU A 221 12.97 -11.11 -3.50
CA GLU A 221 13.90 -11.02 -4.64
C GLU A 221 13.21 -11.02 -6.01
N GLN A 222 11.89 -10.81 -6.05
CA GLN A 222 11.17 -10.61 -7.30
C GLN A 222 11.15 -9.13 -7.70
N GLU A 223 11.14 -8.85 -9.01
CA GLU A 223 10.72 -7.56 -9.54
C GLU A 223 9.22 -7.36 -9.28
N LYS A 224 8.87 -6.27 -8.60
CA LYS A 224 7.53 -6.06 -8.03
C LYS A 224 7.17 -4.60 -7.94
N ILE A 225 5.87 -4.30 -7.90
CA ILE A 225 5.40 -2.98 -7.45
C ILE A 225 5.27 -3.01 -5.93
N LEU A 226 5.76 -1.98 -5.26
CA LEU A 226 5.64 -1.78 -3.82
C LEU A 226 4.66 -0.64 -3.51
N THR A 227 3.89 -0.82 -2.45
CA THR A 227 2.99 0.22 -1.91
C THR A 227 2.95 0.16 -0.37
N PRO A 228 2.91 1.30 0.34
CA PRO A 228 2.73 1.30 1.79
C PRO A 228 1.31 0.88 2.18
N SER A 229 1.11 0.32 3.37
CA SER A 229 -0.22 -0.04 3.87
C SER A 229 -1.08 1.16 4.29
N ILE A 230 -0.46 2.32 4.50
CA ILE A 230 -1.10 3.57 4.92
C ILE A 230 -0.40 4.73 4.20
N SER A 231 -1.17 5.55 3.48
CA SER A 231 -0.66 6.69 2.72
C SER A 231 -1.73 7.78 2.56
N ASN A 232 -1.32 9.03 2.35
CA ASN A 232 -2.22 10.15 2.07
C ASN A 232 -2.59 10.29 0.58
N GLN A 233 -1.87 9.58 -0.29
CA GLN A 233 -2.09 9.51 -1.73
C GLN A 233 -1.57 8.18 -2.27
N ALA A 234 -2.01 7.77 -3.44
CA ALA A 234 -1.44 6.66 -4.19
C ALA A 234 0.10 6.77 -4.21
N SER A 235 0.77 5.76 -3.69
CA SER A 235 2.22 5.74 -3.49
C SER A 235 2.78 4.39 -3.90
N PHE A 236 2.63 4.09 -5.19
CA PHE A 236 3.17 2.89 -5.80
C PHE A 236 4.52 3.20 -6.44
N THR A 237 5.46 2.26 -6.38
CA THR A 237 6.75 2.34 -7.07
C THR A 237 7.19 0.98 -7.56
N PHE A 238 7.87 0.91 -8.70
CA PHE A 238 8.47 -0.32 -9.18
C PHE A 238 9.81 -0.57 -8.46
N ASP A 239 10.00 -1.79 -7.98
CA ASP A 239 11.22 -2.25 -7.31
C ASP A 239 11.96 -3.25 -8.19
N LYS A 240 13.01 -2.73 -8.83
CA LYS A 240 14.02 -3.51 -9.56
C LYS A 240 15.25 -3.86 -8.70
N SER A 241 15.38 -3.25 -7.53
CA SER A 241 16.54 -3.40 -6.65
C SER A 241 16.34 -4.44 -5.55
N HIS A 242 15.20 -5.13 -5.55
CA HIS A 242 14.84 -6.19 -4.61
C HIS A 242 14.89 -5.71 -3.14
N TYR A 243 14.29 -4.55 -2.87
CA TYR A 243 14.14 -4.06 -1.50
C TYR A 243 13.27 -5.01 -0.67
N TYR A 244 13.73 -5.27 0.55
CA TYR A 244 12.95 -5.99 1.55
C TYR A 244 12.01 -4.99 2.24
N PHE A 245 10.89 -5.46 2.77
CA PHE A 245 9.96 -4.62 3.51
C PHE A 245 9.20 -5.43 4.55
N VAL A 246 8.71 -4.75 5.58
CA VAL A 246 7.94 -5.36 6.67
C VAL A 246 6.43 -5.31 6.40
N GLY A 247 5.72 -6.33 6.89
CA GLY A 247 4.26 -6.36 6.90
C GLY A 247 3.69 -5.37 7.92
N SER A 248 2.40 -5.04 7.81
CA SER A 248 1.72 -4.23 8.81
C SER A 248 1.38 -5.10 10.04
N GLY A 249 2.05 -4.87 11.17
CA GLY A 249 1.58 -5.37 12.46
C GLY A 249 0.57 -4.38 13.06
N GLY A 250 -0.61 -4.84 13.48
CA GLY A 250 -1.54 -4.14 14.39
C GLY A 250 -1.73 -2.62 14.22
N GLY A 251 -1.81 -2.11 12.99
CA GLY A 251 -1.95 -0.66 12.70
C GLY A 251 -0.68 0.09 12.27
N GLY A 252 0.43 -0.61 12.03
CA GLY A 252 1.71 -0.01 11.60
C GLY A 252 1.89 0.18 10.08
N GLY A 253 2.83 1.05 9.71
CA GLY A 253 3.25 1.38 8.34
C GLY A 253 4.13 0.30 7.69
N GLY A 254 3.55 -0.87 7.43
CA GLY A 254 4.12 -1.89 6.54
C GLY A 254 3.86 -1.58 5.07
N GLY A 255 3.97 -2.59 4.22
CA GLY A 255 3.63 -2.46 2.80
C GLY A 255 3.22 -3.78 2.16
N TYR A 256 2.91 -3.69 0.87
CA TYR A 256 2.57 -4.81 0.01
C TYR A 256 3.44 -4.81 -1.25
N GLY A 257 3.74 -6.02 -1.72
CA GLY A 257 4.30 -6.29 -3.03
C GLY A 257 3.22 -6.80 -3.98
N ILE A 258 3.31 -6.41 -5.25
CA ILE A 258 2.38 -6.80 -6.32
C ILE A 258 3.19 -7.44 -7.45
N LEU A 259 2.81 -8.66 -7.81
CA LEU A 259 3.37 -9.43 -8.93
C LEU A 259 2.32 -9.63 -10.01
N LEU A 260 2.71 -9.44 -11.27
CA LEU A 260 1.85 -9.71 -12.42
C LEU A 260 1.80 -11.22 -12.72
N LYS A 261 0.67 -11.71 -13.25
CA LYS A 261 0.62 -13.05 -13.87
C LYS A 261 1.37 -13.03 -15.19
N GLU A 262 1.89 -14.18 -15.59
CA GLU A 262 2.70 -14.31 -16.78
C GLU A 262 1.95 -13.89 -18.05
N GLN A 263 0.66 -14.26 -18.18
CA GLN A 263 -0.15 -13.86 -19.34
C GLN A 263 -0.42 -12.35 -19.45
N TYR A 264 -0.18 -11.58 -18.37
CA TYR A 264 -0.35 -10.12 -18.35
C TYR A 264 0.98 -9.37 -18.36
N ARG A 265 2.11 -10.05 -18.60
CA ARG A 265 3.43 -9.39 -18.68
C ARG A 265 3.53 -8.38 -19.81
N SER A 266 2.81 -8.59 -20.91
CA SER A 266 2.71 -7.63 -22.02
C SER A 266 2.10 -6.29 -21.59
N LEU A 267 1.25 -6.29 -20.55
CA LEU A 267 0.72 -5.06 -19.97
C LEU A 267 1.84 -4.20 -19.34
N SER A 268 3.00 -4.78 -19.01
CA SER A 268 4.10 -4.10 -18.31
C SER A 268 3.77 -3.64 -16.88
N TYR A 269 4.76 -3.75 -15.99
CA TYR A 269 4.67 -3.12 -14.67
C TYR A 269 4.57 -1.60 -14.76
N PHE A 270 5.11 -0.98 -15.80
CA PHE A 270 5.11 0.49 -15.94
C PHE A 270 3.74 1.03 -16.32
N TYR A 271 3.01 0.37 -17.22
CA TYR A 271 1.62 0.74 -17.50
C TYR A 271 0.76 0.64 -16.24
N LEU A 272 0.84 -0.50 -15.54
CA LEU A 272 0.10 -0.72 -14.29
C LEU A 272 0.48 0.34 -13.25
N LEU A 273 1.76 0.67 -13.12
CA LEU A 273 2.24 1.70 -12.20
C LEU A 273 1.66 3.08 -12.53
N GLY A 274 1.57 3.43 -13.82
CA GLY A 274 0.94 4.67 -14.28
C GLY A 274 -0.55 4.75 -13.92
N LEU A 275 -1.27 3.64 -14.11
CA LEU A 275 -2.66 3.54 -13.69
C LEU A 275 -2.83 3.70 -12.18
N LEU A 276 -2.12 2.89 -11.38
CA LEU A 276 -2.25 2.84 -9.92
C LEU A 276 -1.90 4.16 -9.23
N ASN A 277 -0.99 4.93 -9.83
CA ASN A 277 -0.63 6.25 -9.32
C ASN A 277 -1.47 7.39 -9.88
N SER A 278 -2.41 7.17 -10.80
CA SER A 278 -3.25 8.22 -11.37
C SER A 278 -4.23 8.79 -10.34
N LYS A 279 -4.64 10.05 -10.53
CA LYS A 279 -5.69 10.67 -9.69
C LYS A 279 -7.01 9.90 -9.75
N LEU A 280 -7.34 9.30 -10.89
CA LEU A 280 -8.57 8.53 -11.06
C LEU A 280 -8.61 7.32 -10.12
N LEU A 281 -7.54 6.51 -10.10
CA LEU A 281 -7.51 5.31 -9.27
C LEU A 281 -7.22 5.62 -7.80
N ASP A 282 -6.50 6.70 -7.51
CA ASP A 282 -6.40 7.26 -6.14
C ASP A 282 -7.78 7.72 -5.63
N TRP A 283 -8.56 8.41 -6.47
CA TRP A 283 -9.93 8.82 -6.13
C TRP A 283 -10.85 7.60 -5.91
N PHE A 284 -10.78 6.59 -6.79
CA PHE A 284 -11.58 5.37 -6.66
C PHE A 284 -11.26 4.62 -5.37
N ILE A 285 -9.98 4.43 -5.05
CA ILE A 285 -9.59 3.68 -3.86
C ILE A 285 -10.05 4.36 -2.57
N LYS A 286 -10.05 5.70 -2.55
CA LYS A 286 -10.50 6.50 -1.40
C LYS A 286 -12.00 6.40 -1.15
N GLN A 287 -12.79 5.95 -2.13
CA GLN A 287 -14.23 5.69 -1.94
C GLN A 287 -14.49 4.43 -1.12
N ILE A 288 -13.57 3.46 -1.16
CA ILE A 288 -13.72 2.14 -0.51
C ILE A 288 -12.75 1.93 0.66
N SER A 289 -11.68 2.72 0.72
CA SER A 289 -10.67 2.63 1.77
C SER A 289 -11.12 3.27 3.08
N SER A 290 -10.69 2.68 4.20
CA SER A 290 -10.84 3.32 5.51
C SER A 290 -9.97 4.58 5.62
N PRO A 291 -10.55 5.75 5.96
CA PRO A 291 -9.80 6.96 6.23
C PRO A 291 -9.11 6.88 7.61
N PHE A 292 -8.00 7.60 7.72
CA PHE A 292 -7.22 7.79 8.93
C PHE A 292 -6.96 9.27 9.15
N ARG A 293 -6.74 9.63 10.42
CA ARG A 293 -6.43 11.00 10.82
C ARG A 293 -5.34 11.64 9.94
N GLY A 294 -5.58 12.88 9.53
CA GLY A 294 -4.60 13.68 8.78
C GLY A 294 -4.62 13.41 7.27
N GLY A 295 -5.74 12.94 6.73
CA GLY A 295 -5.91 12.66 5.29
C GLY A 295 -5.20 11.39 4.82
N TYR A 296 -4.85 10.50 5.75
CA TYR A 296 -4.30 9.19 5.42
C TYR A 296 -5.43 8.21 5.10
N TYR A 297 -5.13 7.19 4.31
CA TYR A 297 -6.04 6.13 3.92
C TYR A 297 -5.32 4.80 4.03
N SER A 298 -6.08 3.73 4.26
CA SER A 298 -5.55 2.38 4.18
C SER A 298 -5.36 1.95 2.73
N TYR A 299 -4.15 1.54 2.41
CA TYR A 299 -3.82 0.80 1.20
C TYR A 299 -3.52 -0.63 1.60
N ASN A 300 -4.49 -1.27 2.26
CA ASN A 300 -4.47 -2.70 2.53
C ASN A 300 -5.00 -3.49 1.33
N ARG A 301 -4.58 -4.75 1.24
CA ARG A 301 -4.86 -5.65 0.12
C ARG A 301 -6.34 -5.62 -0.31
N GLN A 302 -7.27 -5.70 0.64
CA GLN A 302 -8.72 -5.67 0.37
C GLN A 302 -9.21 -4.42 -0.39
N TYR A 303 -8.53 -3.28 -0.27
CA TYR A 303 -8.95 -2.03 -0.90
C TYR A 303 -8.36 -1.84 -2.30
N PHE A 304 -7.16 -2.37 -2.58
CA PHE A 304 -6.57 -2.25 -3.92
C PHE A 304 -6.81 -3.46 -4.83
N GLU A 305 -7.14 -4.64 -4.30
CA GLU A 305 -7.62 -5.78 -5.10
C GLU A 305 -8.77 -5.44 -6.06
N PRO A 306 -9.84 -4.73 -5.63
CA PRO A 306 -10.97 -4.40 -6.48
C PRO A 306 -10.74 -3.18 -7.38
N ILE A 307 -9.52 -2.60 -7.42
CA ILE A 307 -9.22 -1.49 -8.32
C ILE A 307 -9.49 -1.95 -9.76
N PRO A 308 -10.32 -1.22 -10.52
CA PRO A 308 -10.57 -1.56 -11.91
C PRO A 308 -9.33 -1.25 -12.75
N ILE A 309 -8.95 -2.20 -13.60
CA ILE A 309 -7.81 -2.06 -14.49
C ILE A 309 -8.31 -2.11 -15.94
N ARG A 310 -8.11 -1.02 -16.67
CA ARG A 310 -8.21 -0.99 -18.13
C ARG A 310 -7.10 -1.88 -18.71
N THR A 311 -7.47 -3.04 -19.26
CA THR A 311 -6.56 -3.89 -20.05
C THR A 311 -6.24 -3.25 -21.39
N ILE A 312 -5.30 -3.79 -22.16
CA ILE A 312 -4.95 -3.27 -23.50
C ILE A 312 -5.24 -4.35 -24.56
N ASP A 313 -5.91 -3.94 -25.63
CA ASP A 313 -5.99 -4.70 -26.87
C ASP A 313 -4.80 -4.32 -27.77
N PHE A 314 -3.79 -5.17 -27.81
CA PHE A 314 -2.56 -4.91 -28.56
C PHE A 314 -2.75 -4.97 -30.08
N ASP A 315 -3.85 -5.54 -30.57
CA ASP A 315 -4.20 -5.55 -31.99
C ASP A 315 -4.85 -4.22 -32.42
N ASN A 316 -5.33 -3.42 -31.46
CA ASN A 316 -5.83 -2.08 -31.70
C ASN A 316 -4.66 -1.05 -31.68
N PRO A 317 -4.33 -0.39 -32.82
CA PRO A 317 -3.20 0.53 -32.89
C PRO A 317 -3.30 1.71 -31.93
N THR A 318 -4.51 2.20 -31.67
CA THR A 318 -4.74 3.31 -30.73
C THR A 318 -4.53 2.87 -29.29
N ASP A 319 -4.99 1.68 -28.92
CA ASP A 319 -4.83 1.14 -27.57
C ASP A 319 -3.35 0.84 -27.29
N LYS A 320 -2.66 0.21 -28.25
CA LYS A 320 -1.22 0.00 -28.21
C LYS A 320 -0.44 1.32 -28.11
N ALA A 321 -0.77 2.33 -28.92
CA ALA A 321 -0.11 3.63 -28.85
C ALA A 321 -0.31 4.32 -27.49
N ASN A 322 -1.51 4.24 -26.91
CA ASN A 322 -1.78 4.75 -25.57
C ASN A 322 -0.98 3.99 -24.50
N HIS A 323 -0.90 2.66 -24.61
CA HIS A 323 -0.07 1.83 -23.73
C HIS A 323 1.40 2.26 -23.79
N ASP A 324 1.98 2.28 -24.99
CA ASP A 324 3.40 2.56 -25.20
C ASP A 324 3.75 3.97 -24.70
N GLN A 325 2.87 4.96 -24.92
CA GLN A 325 3.05 6.32 -24.43
C GLN A 325 2.99 6.41 -22.89
N LEU A 326 2.08 5.68 -22.25
CA LEU A 326 1.99 5.66 -20.78
C LEU A 326 3.25 5.02 -20.17
N VAL A 327 3.73 3.93 -20.77
CA VAL A 327 4.96 3.26 -20.34
C VAL A 327 6.15 4.22 -20.43
N GLU A 328 6.33 4.91 -21.55
CA GLU A 328 7.42 5.87 -21.74
C GLU A 328 7.41 6.98 -20.67
N TRP A 329 6.23 7.57 -20.39
CA TRP A 329 6.12 8.60 -19.36
C TRP A 329 6.38 8.08 -17.95
N VAL A 330 5.99 6.84 -17.65
CA VAL A 330 6.28 6.23 -16.35
C VAL A 330 7.77 5.93 -16.20
N GLU A 331 8.44 5.45 -17.25
CA GLU A 331 9.90 5.28 -17.25
C GLU A 331 10.60 6.63 -17.05
N GLN A 332 10.14 7.67 -17.74
CA GLN A 332 10.62 9.04 -17.54
C GLN A 332 10.40 9.51 -16.09
N MET A 333 9.22 9.24 -15.51
CA MET A 333 8.89 9.59 -14.13
C MET A 333 9.84 8.93 -13.11
N LEU A 334 10.13 7.64 -13.29
CA LEU A 334 11.08 6.89 -12.46
C LEU A 334 12.50 7.47 -12.61
N ALA A 335 12.92 7.78 -13.83
CA ALA A 335 14.23 8.36 -14.12
C ALA A 335 14.38 9.77 -13.52
N LEU A 336 13.37 10.62 -13.65
CA LEU A 336 13.36 11.97 -13.07
C LEU A 336 13.43 11.91 -11.54
N ASN A 337 12.70 11.01 -10.89
CA ASN A 337 12.79 10.86 -9.44
C ASN A 337 14.16 10.36 -8.98
N LYS A 338 14.80 9.46 -9.75
CA LYS A 338 16.18 9.03 -9.48
C LYS A 338 17.17 10.19 -9.62
N GLN A 339 17.03 11.01 -10.67
CA GLN A 339 17.86 12.21 -10.88
C GLN A 339 17.66 13.23 -9.75
N ARG A 340 16.40 13.46 -9.33
CA ARG A 340 16.08 14.35 -8.20
C ARG A 340 16.75 13.90 -6.91
N ALA A 341 16.74 12.60 -6.63
CA ALA A 341 17.37 12.04 -5.42
C ALA A 341 18.91 12.10 -5.45
N ALA A 342 19.51 12.08 -6.63
CA ALA A 342 20.97 12.13 -6.80
C ALA A 342 21.54 13.56 -6.89
N ASN A 343 20.68 14.57 -7.07
CA ASN A 343 21.10 15.95 -7.32
C ASN A 343 20.77 16.85 -6.11
N ASN A 344 21.75 17.60 -5.62
CA ASN A 344 21.60 18.53 -4.49
C ASN A 344 21.55 20.01 -4.91
N ASP A 345 21.70 20.31 -6.20
CA ASP A 345 21.62 21.68 -6.72
C ASP A 345 20.15 22.16 -6.75
N PRO A 346 19.80 23.24 -6.00
CA PRO A 346 18.41 23.70 -5.89
C PRO A 346 17.79 24.09 -7.24
N HIS A 347 18.58 24.65 -8.17
CA HIS A 347 18.07 25.07 -9.46
C HIS A 347 17.67 23.86 -10.32
N THR A 348 18.56 22.87 -10.41
CA THR A 348 18.32 21.63 -11.14
C THR A 348 17.17 20.83 -10.53
N GLN A 349 17.09 20.76 -9.19
CA GLN A 349 15.95 20.13 -8.51
C GLN A 349 14.62 20.75 -8.94
N LYS A 350 14.52 22.09 -8.95
CA LYS A 350 13.30 22.79 -9.37
C LYS A 350 12.93 22.53 -10.83
N ILE A 351 13.91 22.38 -11.72
CA ILE A 351 13.66 22.00 -13.13
C ILE A 351 13.10 20.58 -13.20
N ILE A 352 13.70 19.63 -12.47
CA ILE A 352 13.25 18.24 -12.43
C ILE A 352 11.84 18.14 -11.86
N GLU A 353 11.53 18.87 -10.79
CA GLU A 353 10.19 18.91 -10.17
C GLU A 353 9.13 19.41 -11.15
N ARG A 354 9.40 20.48 -11.90
CA ARG A 354 8.47 20.94 -12.96
C ARG A 354 8.26 19.90 -14.05
N ARG A 355 9.30 19.14 -14.41
CA ARG A 355 9.17 18.04 -15.38
C ARG A 355 8.32 16.91 -14.82
N ILE A 356 8.54 16.54 -13.55
CA ILE A 356 7.71 15.56 -12.83
C ILE A 356 6.25 16.01 -12.85
N GLU A 357 5.94 17.24 -12.46
CA GLU A 357 4.57 17.77 -12.46
C GLU A 357 3.93 17.75 -13.86
N ALA A 358 4.69 18.09 -14.90
CA ALA A 358 4.22 18.06 -16.27
C ALA A 358 3.92 16.62 -16.75
N THR A 359 4.86 15.69 -16.54
CA THR A 359 4.69 14.28 -16.87
C THR A 359 3.53 13.67 -16.10
N ASP A 360 3.36 14.02 -14.83
CA ASP A 360 2.26 13.53 -14.00
C ASP A 360 0.89 13.96 -14.56
N LYS A 361 0.78 15.23 -14.96
CA LYS A 361 -0.41 15.74 -15.63
C LYS A 361 -0.67 15.04 -16.97
N GLN A 362 0.37 14.72 -17.74
CA GLN A 362 0.22 13.98 -19.01
C GLN A 362 -0.30 12.56 -18.77
N ILE A 363 0.23 11.88 -17.75
CA ILE A 363 -0.24 10.57 -17.30
C ILE A 363 -1.73 10.64 -16.93
N ASP A 364 -2.13 11.57 -16.04
CA ASP A 364 -3.52 11.70 -15.62
C ASP A 364 -4.47 11.94 -16.81
N GLN A 365 -4.10 12.82 -17.75
CA GLN A 365 -4.93 13.11 -18.93
C GLN A 365 -5.07 11.89 -19.85
N LEU A 366 -4.04 11.07 -19.98
CA LEU A 366 -4.13 9.83 -20.74
C LEU A 366 -4.99 8.80 -20.01
N VAL A 367 -4.86 8.67 -18.69
CA VAL A 367 -5.71 7.77 -17.90
C VAL A 367 -7.17 8.20 -17.98
N TYR A 368 -7.49 9.49 -17.90
CA TYR A 368 -8.87 9.96 -18.08
C TYR A 368 -9.44 9.56 -19.44
N ARG A 369 -8.65 9.63 -20.51
CA ARG A 369 -9.06 9.16 -21.84
C ARG A 369 -9.23 7.65 -21.91
N LEU A 370 -8.35 6.87 -21.29
CA LEU A 370 -8.42 5.41 -21.26
C LEU A 370 -9.68 4.87 -20.55
N TYR A 371 -10.21 5.63 -19.60
CA TYR A 371 -11.42 5.30 -18.83
C TYR A 371 -12.66 6.12 -19.26
N ASP A 372 -12.57 6.82 -20.40
CA ASP A 372 -13.65 7.60 -21.00
C ASP A 372 -14.29 8.62 -20.04
N LEU A 373 -13.47 9.33 -19.27
CA LEU A 373 -13.96 10.35 -18.35
C LEU A 373 -14.45 11.60 -19.10
N THR A 374 -15.62 12.08 -18.70
CA THR A 374 -16.16 13.37 -19.13
C THR A 374 -15.50 14.53 -18.37
N LYS A 375 -15.62 15.76 -18.87
CA LYS A 375 -15.13 16.97 -18.16
C LYS A 375 -15.67 17.09 -16.74
N LYS A 376 -16.96 16.79 -16.54
CA LYS A 376 -17.60 16.82 -15.21
C LYS A 376 -17.02 15.77 -14.27
N GLU A 377 -16.70 14.59 -14.78
CA GLU A 377 -16.08 13.52 -14.00
C GLU A 377 -14.63 13.85 -13.64
N ILE A 378 -13.89 14.46 -14.55
CA ILE A 378 -12.55 14.98 -14.26
C ILE A 378 -12.63 16.03 -13.14
N GLU A 379 -13.59 16.95 -13.18
CA GLU A 379 -13.79 17.92 -12.10
C GLU A 379 -14.10 17.23 -10.75
N ILE A 380 -14.86 16.14 -10.74
CA ILE A 380 -15.12 15.36 -9.52
C ILE A 380 -13.83 14.72 -8.98
N VAL A 381 -13.03 14.13 -9.87
CA VAL A 381 -11.75 13.47 -9.50
C VAL A 381 -10.71 14.48 -9.01
N GLU A 382 -10.67 15.69 -9.60
CA GLU A 382 -9.66 16.69 -9.28
C GLU A 382 -10.04 17.63 -8.14
N LYS A 383 -11.32 17.67 -7.72
CA LYS A 383 -11.74 18.45 -6.56
C LYS A 383 -11.04 17.96 -5.29
N LYS A 384 -10.26 18.82 -4.67
CA LYS A 384 -9.65 18.56 -3.36
C LYS A 384 -10.71 18.74 -2.26
N GLY A 385 -11.13 17.62 -1.66
CA GLY A 385 -11.79 17.58 -0.36
C GLY A 385 -13.23 18.07 -0.37
N ASP A 386 -14.15 17.15 -0.63
CA ASP A 386 -15.50 17.06 -0.05
C ASP A 386 -16.08 15.66 -0.38
N CYS A 387 -15.28 14.63 -0.13
CA CYS A 387 -15.75 13.25 -0.11
C CYS A 387 -15.49 12.69 1.27
#